data_AF-A0A2S2QM05-F1
#
_entry.id   AF-A0A2S2QM05-F1
#
_cell.length_a   1.000
_cell.length_b   1.000
_cell.length_c   1.000
_cell.angle_alpha   90.00
_cell.angle_beta   90.00
_cell.angle_gamma   90.00
#
_symmetry.space_group_name_H-M   'P 1'
#
loop_
_entity.id
_entity.type
_entity.pdbx_description
1 polymer ?
#
loop_
_entity_poly.entity_id
_entity_poly.type
_entity_poly.pdbx_seq_one_letter_code
_entity_poly.pdbx_strand_id
1 'polypeptide(L)'
;MSLKMIWIDYCENGSIHGLRHVVQKNGRSWERFLWILLLIIASIIIIVLVSSSWEKYSYSLMEVVIDNPRYPLNYIDFPAVTICPINKIMYSKALSLVLKYIKLI
;
A
#
# COMPACT_ATOMS: atom_id res chain seq x y z
N MET A 1 -36.83 16.02 -20.86
CA MET A 1 -35.65 16.58 -20.14
C MET A 1 -34.43 16.33 -21.01
N SER A 2 -33.69 17.38 -21.40
CA SER A 2 -32.59 17.27 -22.38
C SER A 2 -31.25 17.02 -21.68
N LEU A 3 -30.38 16.18 -22.28
CA LEU A 3 -29.04 15.86 -21.77
C LEU A 3 -28.20 17.12 -21.48
N LYS A 4 -28.40 18.18 -22.28
CA LYS A 4 -27.71 19.47 -22.11
C LYS A 4 -28.07 20.16 -20.79
N MET A 5 -29.32 20.05 -20.32
CA MET A 5 -29.73 20.65 -19.06
C MET A 5 -29.10 19.93 -17.87
N ILE A 6 -29.06 18.59 -17.92
CA ILE A 6 -28.41 17.77 -16.88
C ILE A 6 -26.92 18.11 -16.79
N TRP A 7 -26.25 18.24 -17.93
CA TRP A 7 -24.83 18.59 -17.97
C TRP A 7 -24.54 19.97 -17.34
N ILE A 8 -25.33 20.99 -17.70
CA ILE A 8 -25.17 22.34 -17.14
C ILE A 8 -25.43 22.34 -15.63
N ASP A 9 -26.51 21.68 -15.20
CA ASP A 9 -26.86 21.56 -13.78
C ASP A 9 -25.75 20.89 -12.96
N TYR A 10 -25.18 19.79 -13.46
CA TYR A 10 -24.03 19.14 -12.84
C TYR A 10 -22.80 20.04 -12.75
N CYS A 11 -22.49 20.78 -13.82
CA CYS A 11 -21.32 21.66 -13.84
C CYS A 11 -21.50 22.88 -12.90
N GLU A 12 -22.72 23.38 -12.72
CA GLU A 12 -23.00 24.53 -11.85
C GLU A 12 -23.10 24.15 -10.37
N ASN A 13 -23.65 22.97 -10.06
CA ASN A 13 -23.96 22.52 -8.70
C ASN A 13 -23.03 21.41 -8.18
N GLY A 14 -22.13 20.89 -9.01
CA GLY A 14 -21.17 19.85 -8.64
C GLY A 14 -20.06 20.33 -7.72
N SER A 15 -19.30 19.38 -7.17
CA SER A 15 -18.17 19.63 -6.27
C SER A 15 -16.82 19.81 -6.98
N ILE A 16 -16.75 19.53 -8.29
CA ILE A 16 -15.51 19.64 -9.04
C ILE A 16 -15.20 21.12 -9.28
N HIS A 17 -14.15 21.59 -8.62
CA HIS A 17 -13.65 22.95 -8.76
C HIS A 17 -13.28 23.26 -10.21
N GLY A 18 -13.72 24.42 -10.72
CA GLY A 18 -13.43 24.87 -12.10
C GLY A 18 -14.52 24.56 -13.13
N LEU A 19 -15.30 23.48 -12.97
CA LEU A 19 -16.33 23.09 -13.96
C LEU A 19 -17.43 24.14 -14.13
N ARG A 20 -17.84 24.80 -13.03
CA ARG A 20 -18.79 25.91 -13.06
C ARG A 20 -18.32 27.07 -13.94
N HIS A 21 -17.03 27.36 -13.95
CA HIS A 21 -16.48 28.47 -14.74
C HIS A 21 -16.42 28.17 -16.24
N VAL A 22 -16.42 26.89 -16.62
CA VAL A 22 -16.49 26.47 -18.03
C VAL A 22 -17.89 26.70 -18.61
N VAL A 23 -18.94 26.46 -17.82
CA VAL A 23 -20.35 26.58 -18.26
C VAL A 23 -20.97 27.95 -17.99
N GLN A 24 -20.31 28.81 -17.21
CA GLN A 24 -20.85 30.09 -16.78
C GLN A 24 -21.23 31.00 -17.97
N LYS A 25 -22.53 31.30 -18.12
CA LYS A 25 -23.09 32.06 -19.26
C LYS A 25 -22.49 33.46 -19.45
N ASN A 26 -22.10 34.13 -18.36
CA ASN A 26 -21.67 35.53 -18.37
C ASN A 26 -20.15 35.75 -18.48
N GLY A 27 -19.34 34.69 -18.55
CA GLY A 27 -17.89 34.80 -18.68
C GLY A 27 -17.41 35.07 -20.11
N ARG A 28 -16.28 35.75 -20.26
CA ARG A 28 -15.66 35.96 -21.58
C ARG A 28 -15.14 34.63 -22.15
N SER A 29 -15.17 34.46 -23.46
CA SER A 29 -14.74 33.21 -24.11
C SER A 29 -13.29 32.80 -23.77
N TRP A 30 -12.40 33.78 -23.58
CA TRP A 30 -11.02 33.54 -23.16
C TRP A 30 -10.92 32.97 -21.74
N GLU A 31 -11.73 33.44 -20.80
CA GLU A 31 -11.75 32.94 -19.42
C GLU A 31 -12.18 31.47 -19.39
N ARG A 32 -13.17 31.08 -20.22
CA ARG A 32 -13.57 29.68 -20.36
C ARG A 32 -12.44 28.80 -20.92
N PHE A 33 -11.71 29.29 -21.91
CA PHE A 33 -10.56 28.58 -22.47
C PHE A 33 -9.46 28.38 -21.43
N LEU A 34 -9.14 29.40 -20.63
CA LEU A 34 -8.20 29.29 -19.52
C LEU A 34 -8.64 28.23 -18.49
N TRP A 35 -9.91 28.22 -18.11
CA TRP A 35 -10.42 27.21 -17.17
C TRP A 35 -10.36 25.79 -17.73
N ILE A 36 -10.63 25.60 -19.02
CA ILE A 36 -10.47 24.30 -19.68
C ILE A 36 -8.99 23.87 -19.64
N LEU A 37 -8.06 24.76 -19.98
CA LEU A 37 -6.63 24.46 -19.93
C LEU A 37 -6.17 24.08 -18.51
N LEU A 38 -6.59 24.84 -17.50
CA LEU A 38 -6.26 24.57 -16.10
C LEU A 38 -6.80 23.21 -15.64
N LEU A 39 -8.03 22.86 -16.02
CA LEU A 39 -8.62 21.55 -15.72
C LEU A 39 -7.84 20.40 -16.38
N ILE A 40 -7.41 20.57 -17.63
CA ILE A 40 -6.59 19.57 -18.33
C ILE A 40 -5.24 19.39 -17.63
N ILE A 41 -4.55 20.48 -17.33
CA ILE A 41 -3.24 20.46 -16.64
C ILE A 41 -3.39 19.79 -15.26
N ALA A 42 -4.38 20.20 -14.48
CA ALA A 42 -4.64 19.61 -13.16
C ALA A 42 -4.93 18.11 -13.26
N SER A 43 -5.72 17.68 -14.25
CA SER A 43 -6.04 16.27 -14.46
C SER A 43 -4.78 15.45 -14.80
N ILE A 44 -3.90 15.97 -15.66
CA ILE A 44 -2.62 15.33 -16.00
C ILE A 44 -1.74 15.20 -14.75
N ILE A 45 -1.61 16.28 -13.97
CA ILE A 45 -0.82 16.28 -12.73
C ILE A 45 -1.36 15.24 -11.75
N ILE A 46 -2.68 15.19 -11.55
CA ILE A 46 -3.32 14.21 -10.67
C ILE A 46 -3.02 12.78 -11.12
N ILE A 47 -3.15 12.48 -12.41
CA ILE A 47 -2.86 11.13 -12.95
C ILE A 47 -1.40 10.75 -12.68
N VAL A 48 -0.45 11.66 -12.93
CA VAL A 48 0.99 11.42 -12.70
C VAL A 48 1.30 11.23 -11.20
N LEU A 49 0.72 12.05 -10.32
CA LEU A 49 0.92 11.91 -8.88
C LEU A 49 0.33 10.61 -8.35
N VAL A 50 -0.87 10.25 -8.79
CA VAL A 50 -1.54 9.02 -8.36
C VAL A 50 -0.77 7.79 -8.86
N SER A 51 -0.30 7.78 -10.10
CA SER A 51 0.49 6.65 -10.61
C SER A 51 1.82 6.50 -9.86
N SER A 52 2.56 7.60 -9.66
CA SER A 52 3.79 7.58 -8.88
C SER A 52 3.57 7.14 -7.43
N SER A 53 2.50 7.61 -6.80
CA SER A 53 2.11 7.20 -5.44
C SER A 53 1.74 5.72 -5.38
N TRP A 54 1.01 5.24 -6.39
CA TRP A 54 0.59 3.84 -6.49
C TRP A 54 1.78 2.90 -6.68
N GLU A 55 2.74 3.26 -7.54
CA GLU A 55 3.98 2.51 -7.69
C GLU A 55 4.74 2.43 -6.36
N LYS A 56 4.93 3.57 -5.70
CA LYS A 56 5.60 3.60 -4.39
C LYS A 56 4.86 2.71 -3.38
N TYR A 57 3.54 2.80 -3.30
CA TYR A 57 2.75 1.98 -2.38
C TYR A 57 2.81 0.49 -2.70
N SER A 58 2.72 0.12 -3.99
CA SER A 58 2.68 -1.27 -4.44
C SER A 58 4.02 -1.99 -4.25
N TYR A 59 5.14 -1.27 -4.34
CA TYR A 59 6.49 -1.82 -4.16
C TYR A 59 7.10 -1.55 -2.78
N SER A 60 6.47 -0.70 -1.95
CA SER A 60 6.95 -0.42 -0.60
C SER A 60 6.71 -1.61 0.32
N LEU A 61 7.80 -2.21 0.81
CA LEU A 61 7.76 -3.01 2.03
C LEU A 61 7.26 -2.12 3.18
N MET A 62 6.58 -2.72 4.17
CA MET A 62 6.16 -2.02 5.38
C MET A 62 7.36 -1.28 6.00
N GLU A 63 7.23 0.03 6.22
CA GLU A 63 8.27 0.81 6.88
C GLU A 63 8.31 0.45 8.36
N VAL A 64 9.37 -0.25 8.78
CA VAL A 64 9.58 -0.61 10.19
C VAL A 64 10.40 0.49 10.84
N VAL A 65 9.77 1.24 11.74
CA VAL A 65 10.44 2.25 12.56
C VAL A 65 10.85 1.62 13.89
N ILE A 66 12.13 1.76 14.24
CA ILE A 66 12.65 1.33 15.55
C ILE A 66 12.41 2.47 16.54
N ASP A 67 11.47 2.27 17.48
CA ASP A 67 11.08 3.28 18.46
C ASP A 67 12.24 3.72 19.37
N ASN A 68 13.02 2.75 19.87
CA ASN A 68 14.25 3.05 20.61
C ASN A 68 15.35 2.01 20.35
N PRO A 69 16.37 2.33 19.52
CA PRO A 69 17.48 1.41 19.26
C PRO A 69 18.39 1.18 20.48
N ARG A 70 18.22 1.98 21.55
CA ARG A 70 18.94 1.86 22.82
C ARG A 70 17.99 1.55 23.98
N TYR A 71 16.98 0.73 23.72
CA TYR A 71 16.10 0.26 24.79
C TYR A 71 16.92 -0.52 25.85
N PRO A 72 16.81 -0.19 27.15
CA PRO A 72 17.67 -0.79 28.16
C PRO A 72 17.37 -2.29 28.36
N LEU A 73 18.42 -3.12 28.36
CA LEU A 73 18.30 -4.58 28.42
C LEU A 73 17.68 -5.10 29.73
N ASN A 74 17.76 -4.33 30.81
CA ASN A 74 17.19 -4.68 32.12
C ASN A 74 15.66 -4.62 32.17
N TYR A 75 15.00 -4.01 31.17
CA TYR A 75 13.55 -4.00 31.03
C TYR A 75 13.03 -5.06 30.04
N ILE A 76 13.92 -5.88 29.45
CA ILE A 76 13.56 -6.94 28.51
C ILE A 76 13.51 -8.27 29.28
N ASP A 77 12.40 -9.01 29.13
CA ASP A 77 12.28 -10.35 29.71
C ASP A 77 13.35 -11.30 29.16
N PHE A 78 13.87 -12.17 30.02
CA PHE A 78 14.86 -13.15 29.61
C PHE A 78 14.26 -14.12 28.57
N PRO A 79 14.91 -14.34 27.41
CA PRO A 79 14.33 -15.12 26.32
C PRO A 79 14.31 -16.62 26.64
N ALA A 80 13.45 -17.36 25.93
CA ALA A 80 13.51 -18.81 25.96
C ALA A 80 14.85 -19.31 25.37
N VAL A 81 15.56 -20.14 26.13
CA VAL A 81 16.81 -20.77 25.68
C VAL A 81 16.54 -22.25 25.38
N THR A 82 16.73 -22.65 24.13
CA THR A 82 16.65 -24.05 23.72
C THR A 82 18.05 -24.57 23.42
N ILE A 83 18.43 -25.69 24.06
CA ILE A 83 19.74 -26.33 23.89
C ILE A 83 19.54 -27.68 23.21
N CYS A 84 20.18 -27.87 22.07
CA CYS A 84 20.18 -29.13 21.34
C CYS A 84 21.60 -29.72 21.28
N PRO A 85 21.78 -31.04 21.52
CA PRO A 85 23.06 -31.70 21.26
C PRO A 85 23.45 -31.61 19.77
N ILE A 86 24.74 -31.44 19.48
CA ILE A 86 25.27 -31.49 18.11
C ILE A 86 24.98 -32.86 17.47
N ASN A 87 25.01 -33.91 18.29
CA ASN A 87 24.69 -35.24 17.83
C ASN A 87 23.18 -35.37 17.59
N LYS A 88 22.81 -35.52 16.32
CA LYS A 88 21.42 -35.69 15.86
C LYS A 88 20.84 -37.06 16.20
N ILE A 89 21.69 -38.07 16.41
CA ILE A 89 21.26 -39.47 16.55
C ILE A 89 21.90 -40.10 17.77
N MET A 90 21.06 -40.61 18.66
CA MET A 90 21.50 -41.53 19.70
C MET A 90 21.77 -42.90 19.06
N TYR A 91 23.05 -43.23 18.81
CA TYR A 91 23.47 -44.48 18.17
C TYR A 91 22.84 -45.71 18.81
N SER A 92 22.79 -45.76 20.15
CA SER A 92 22.16 -46.86 20.88
C SER A 92 20.68 -47.04 20.55
N LYS A 93 19.92 -45.94 20.43
CA LYS A 93 18.51 -45.99 20.04
C LYS A 93 18.36 -46.37 18.57
N ALA A 94 19.16 -45.80 17.68
CA ALA A 94 19.13 -46.14 16.25
C ALA A 94 19.41 -47.63 16.03
N LEU A 95 20.45 -48.17 16.67
CA LEU A 95 20.79 -49.59 16.62
C LEU A 95 19.65 -50.46 17.17
N SER A 96 19.03 -50.09 18.28
CA SER A 96 17.90 -50.84 18.84
C SER A 96 16.68 -50.90 17.90
N LEU A 97 16.42 -49.82 17.16
CA LEU A 97 15.33 -49.76 16.18
C LEU A 97 15.62 -50.65 14.97
N VAL A 98 16.86 -50.59 14.45
CA VAL A 98 17.30 -51.44 13.33
C VAL A 98 17.22 -52.92 13.72
N LEU A 99 17.75 -53.29 14.88
CA LEU A 99 17.69 -54.67 15.37
C LEU A 99 16.24 -55.16 15.58
N LYS A 100 15.35 -54.30 16.10
CA LYS A 100 13.93 -54.63 16.24
C LYS A 100 13.28 -54.87 14.87
N TYR A 101 13.57 -54.02 13.89
CA TYR A 101 13.02 -54.12 12.53
C TYR A 101 13.52 -55.38 11.81
N ILE A 102 14.81 -55.70 11.91
CA ILE A 102 15.39 -56.94 11.35
C ILE A 102 14.74 -58.19 11.97
N LYS A 103 14.38 -58.16 13.26
CA LYS A 103 13.74 -59.28 13.95
C LYS A 103 12.25 -59.47 13.60
N LEU A 104 11.64 -58.48 12.95
CA LEU A 104 10.24 -58.48 12.50
C LEU A 104 10.07 -59.01 11.07
N ILE A 105 11.17 -59.14 10.32
CA ILE A 105 11.26 -59.76 8.99
C ILE A 105 11.68 -61.21 9.18
#